data_AF-A0A948WPR3-F1
#
_entry.id   AF-A0A948WPR3-F1
#
_cell.length_a   1.000
_cell.length_b   1.000
_cell.length_c   1.000
_cell.angle_alpha   90.00
_cell.angle_beta   90.00
_cell.angle_gamma   90.00
#
_symmetry.space_group_name_H-M   'P 1'
#
loop_
_entity.id
_entity.type
_entity.pdbx_description
1 polymer ?
#
loop_
_entity_poly.entity_id
_entity_poly.type
_entity_poly.pdbx_seq_one_letter_code
_entity_poly.pdbx_strand_id
1 'polypeptide(L)' 'MKNKKTSEKGFTLIELIMVIVVLAILAIVAVPKFVDLSGDANKAAEAGVVGGVRSGILTQFAKNKAYPAALDGAA' A
#
# COMPACT_ATOMS: atom_id res chain seq x y z
N MET A 1 28.96 -49.99 -18.85
CA MET A 1 28.44 -48.70 -18.33
C MET A 1 27.68 -48.94 -17.04
N LYS A 2 28.07 -48.30 -15.94
CA LYS A 2 27.32 -48.36 -14.66
C LYS A 2 26.35 -47.18 -14.64
N ASN A 3 25.05 -47.44 -14.83
CA ASN A 3 24.01 -46.41 -14.72
C ASN A 3 23.86 -46.01 -13.25
N LYS A 4 24.31 -44.81 -12.91
CA LYS A 4 24.12 -44.21 -11.59
C LYS A 4 22.70 -43.65 -11.54
N LYS A 5 21.75 -44.36 -10.93
CA LYS A 5 20.43 -43.77 -10.62
C LYS A 5 20.66 -42.68 -9.58
N THR A 6 20.40 -41.43 -9.95
CA THR A 6 20.28 -40.32 -9.01
C THR A 6 19.02 -40.55 -8.18
N SER A 7 19.16 -40.61 -6.86
CA SER A 7 18.01 -40.67 -5.97
C SER A 7 17.42 -39.27 -5.88
N GLU A 8 16.29 -39.06 -6.56
CA GLU A 8 15.47 -37.86 -6.41
C GLU A 8 14.86 -37.90 -5.00
N LYS A 9 15.32 -37.01 -4.11
CA LYS A 9 14.73 -36.85 -2.77
C LYS A 9 13.42 -36.08 -2.93
N GLY A 10 12.29 -36.73 -2.69
CA GLY A 10 10.99 -36.07 -2.59
C GLY A 10 10.89 -35.19 -1.34
N PHE A 11 10.02 -34.18 -1.40
CA PHE A 11 9.67 -33.31 -0.28
C PHE A 11 8.91 -34.07 0.81
N THR A 12 9.15 -33.73 2.07
CA THR A 12 8.47 -34.37 3.21
C THR A 12 7.19 -33.63 3.61
N LEU A 13 6.20 -34.34 4.14
CA LEU A 13 4.97 -33.72 4.63
C LEU A 13 5.24 -32.74 5.79
N ILE A 14 6.27 -33.00 6.60
CA ILE A 14 6.64 -32.13 7.72
C ILE A 14 7.18 -30.79 7.23
N GLU A 15 7.93 -30.76 6.13
CA GLU A 15 8.38 -29.50 5.53
C GLU A 15 7.19 -28.68 5.02
N LEU A 16 6.16 -29.31 4.43
CA LEU A 16 4.96 -28.59 3.98
C LEU A 16 4.26 -27.90 5.14
N ILE A 17 4.08 -28.66 6.23
CA ILE A 17 3.39 -28.18 7.44
C ILE A 17 4.17 -27.04 8.07
N MET A 18 5.50 -27.15 8.17
CA MET A 18 6.34 -26.09 8.73
C MET A 18 6.19 -24.78 7.93
N VAL A 19 6.16 -24.85 6.59
CA VAL A 19 5.98 -23.67 5.75
C VAL A 19 4.62 -22.99 6.01
N ILE A 20 3.54 -23.76 6.07
CA ILE A 20 2.20 -23.22 6.34
C ILE A 20 2.15 -22.57 7.73
N VAL A 21 2.77 -23.18 8.74
CA VAL A 21 2.84 -22.63 10.10
C VAL A 21 3.59 -21.29 10.10
N VAL A 22 4.73 -21.20 9.41
CA VAL A 22 5.47 -19.93 9.29
C VAL A 22 4.63 -18.87 8.57
N LEU A 23 3.98 -19.23 7.46
CA LEU A 23 3.10 -18.31 6.73
C LEU A 23 1.91 -17.84 7.58
N ALA A 24 1.32 -18.71 8.39
CA ALA A 24 0.22 -18.35 9.29
C ALA A 24 0.65 -17.33 10.34
N ILE A 25 1.83 -17.54 10.97
CA ILE A 25 2.38 -16.58 11.94
C ILE A 25 2.65 -15.24 11.25
N LEU A 26 3.33 -15.24 10.10
CA LEU A 26 3.63 -14.02 9.35
C LEU A 26 2.36 -13.27 8.93
N ALA A 27 1.32 -13.98 8.51
CA ALA A 27 0.04 -13.37 8.13
C ALA A 27 -0.64 -12.66 9.30
N ILE A 28 -0.65 -13.27 10.50
CA ILE A 28 -1.26 -12.67 11.69
C ILE A 28 -0.61 -11.32 12.05
N VAL A 29 0.72 -11.22 11.93
CA VAL A 29 1.43 -9.96 12.21
C VAL A 29 1.37 -8.96 11.05
N ALA A 30 1.35 -9.44 9.80
CA ALA A 30 1.40 -8.58 8.62
C ALA A 30 0.05 -7.93 8.27
N VAL A 31 -1.06 -8.65 8.41
CA VAL A 31 -2.41 -8.17 8.04
C VAL A 31 -2.82 -6.87 8.77
N PRO A 32 -2.76 -6.76 10.11
CA PRO A 32 -3.19 -5.54 10.79
C PRO A 32 -2.34 -4.32 10.36
N LYS A 33 -1.02 -4.50 10.28
CA LYS A 33 -0.10 -3.45 9.83
C LYS A 33 -0.39 -2.99 8.39
N PHE A 34 -0.78 -3.90 7.51
CA PHE A 34 -1.14 -3.56 6.13
C PHE A 34 -2.46 -2.79 6.05
N VAL A 35 -3.44 -3.14 6.89
CA VAL A 35 -4.72 -2.40 6.98
C VAL A 35 -4.50 -0.98 7.51
N ASP A 36 -3.71 -0.83 8.57
CA ASP A 36 -3.36 0.48 9.13
C ASP A 36 -2.65 1.38 8.09
N LEU A 37 -1.65 0.83 7.40
CA LEU A 37 -0.92 1.55 6.35
C LEU A 37 -1.84 2.00 5.21
N SER A 38 -2.80 1.17 4.83
CA SER A 38 -3.78 1.51 3.79
C SER A 38 -4.68 2.67 4.22
N GLY A 39 -5.11 2.67 5.48
CA GLY A 39 -5.87 3.77 6.07
C GLY A 39 -5.07 5.08 6.09
N ASP A 40 -3.81 5.03 6.51
CA ASP A 40 -2.94 6.20 6.57
C ASP A 40 -2.57 6.72 5.17
N ALA A 41 -2.39 5.83 4.19
CA ALA A 41 -2.17 6.21 2.80
C ALA A 41 -3.38 6.99 2.23
N ASN A 42 -4.59 6.54 2.52
CA ASN A 42 -5.81 7.26 2.10
C ASN A 42 -5.91 8.64 2.75
N LYS A 43 -5.65 8.74 4.06
CA LYS A 43 -5.63 10.05 4.76
C LYS A 43 -4.56 10.98 4.20
N ALA A 44 -3.39 10.45 3.89
CA ALA A 44 -2.30 11.23 3.29
C ALA A 44 -2.66 11.72 1.88
N ALA A 45 -3.30 10.88 1.06
CA ALA A 45 -3.78 11.26 -0.26
C ALA A 45 -4.86 12.35 -0.17
N GLU A 46 -5.83 12.20 0.73
CA GLU A 46 -6.87 13.20 0.98
C GLU A 46 -6.26 14.54 1.44
N ALA A 47 -5.35 14.49 2.42
CA ALA A 47 -4.64 15.68 2.90
C ALA A 47 -3.82 16.35 1.79
N GLY A 48 -3.22 15.57 0.89
CA GLY A 48 -2.50 16.08 -0.28
C GLY A 48 -3.41 16.83 -1.25
N VAL A 49 -4.57 16.27 -1.57
CA VAL A 49 -5.57 16.92 -2.44
C VAL A 49 -6.09 18.22 -1.80
N VAL A 50 -6.51 18.15 -0.54
CA VAL A 50 -6.99 19.34 0.20
C VAL A 50 -5.91 20.41 0.30
N GLY A 51 -4.66 20.01 0.58
CA GLY A 51 -3.51 20.91 0.61
C GLY A 51 -3.27 21.61 -0.73
N GLY A 52 -3.36 20.87 -1.83
CA GLY A 52 -3.25 21.42 -3.18
C GLY A 52 -4.34 22.45 -3.49
N VAL A 53 -5.60 22.13 -3.18
CA VAL A 53 -6.72 23.07 -3.37
C VAL A 53 -6.54 24.33 -2.52
N ARG A 54 -6.18 24.19 -1.23
CA ARG A 54 -5.91 25.34 -0.35
C ARG A 54 -4.79 26.23 -0.90
N SER A 55 -3.70 25.63 -1.38
CA SER A 55 -2.60 26.36 -2.00
C SER A 55 -3.05 27.15 -3.24
N GLY A 56 -3.89 26.53 -4.08
CA GLY A 56 -4.49 27.19 -5.25
C GLY A 56 -5.36 28.40 -4.85
N ILE A 57 -6.23 28.24 -3.85
CA ILE A 57 -7.07 29.32 -3.32
C ILE A 57 -6.21 30.47 -2.78
N LEU A 58 -5.18 30.17 -1.99
CA LEU A 58 -4.28 31.19 -1.43
C LEU A 58 -3.51 31.93 -2.54
N THR A 59 -3.09 31.22 -3.58
CA THR A 59 -2.42 31.82 -4.74
C THR A 59 -3.37 32.77 -5.49
N GLN A 60 -4.62 32.39 -5.69
CA GLN A 60 -5.64 33.25 -6.31
C GLN A 60 -5.91 34.49 -5.45
N PHE A 61 -6.06 34.30 -4.13
CA PHE A 61 -6.27 35.40 -3.21
C PHE A 61 -5.07 36.37 -3.19
N ALA A 62 -3.84 35.86 -3.22
CA ALA A 62 -2.65 36.70 -3.30
C ALA A 62 -2.60 37.54 -4.58
N LYS A 63 -3.08 37.00 -5.71
CA LYS A 63 -3.14 37.69 -7.00
C LYS A 63 -4.27 38.72 -7.07
N ASN A 64 -5.47 38.33 -6.64
CA ASN A 64 -6.71 39.06 -6.94
C ASN A 64 -7.36 39.70 -5.71
N LYS A 65 -6.79 39.52 -4.52
CA LYS A 65 -7.34 39.95 -3.20
C LYS A 65 -8.78 39.49 -2.96
N ALA A 66 -9.19 38.42 -3.64
CA ALA A 66 -10.53 37.87 -3.59
C ALA A 66 -10.44 36.34 -3.63
N TYR A 67 -11.34 35.68 -2.89
CA TYR A 67 -11.49 34.23 -2.96
C TYR A 67 -12.13 33.82 -4.30
N PRO A 68 -11.81 32.61 -4.81
CA PRO A 68 -12.46 32.12 -6.02
C PRO A 68 -13.97 31.94 -5.79
N ALA A 69 -14.77 32.41 -6.74
CA ALA A 69 -16.24 32.34 -6.68
C ALA A 69 -16.78 30.91 -6.87
N ALA A 70 -15.98 30.03 -7.46
CA ALA A 70 -16.28 28.62 -7.65
C ALA A 70 -15.00 27.78 -7.49
N LEU A 71 -15.17 26.53 -7.05
CA LEU A 71 -14.07 25.57 -6.84
C LEU A 71 -13.96 24.55 -7.98
N ASP A 72 -14.90 24.56 -8.91
CA ASP A 72 -14.82 23.80 -10.15
C ASP A 72 -14.02 24.59 -11.19
N GLY A 73 -13.30 23.87 -12.06
CA GLY A 73 -12.52 24.45 -13.15
C GLY A 73 -13.38 24.99 -14.29
N ALA A 74 -14.60 25.48 -14.01
CA ALA A 74 -15.47 26.11 -14.98
C ALA A 74 -15.06 27.58 -15.16
N ALA A 75 -13.92 27.80 -15.83
CA ALA A 75 -13.54 29.04 -16.48
C ALA A 75 -12.80 28.71 -17.78
#